data_AF-A0A345HBK0-F1
#
_entry.id   AF-A0A345HBK0-F1
#
_cell.length_a   1.000
_cell.length_b   1.000
_cell.length_c   1.000
_cell.angle_alpha   90.00
_cell.angle_beta   90.00
_cell.angle_gamma   90.00
#
_symmetry.space_group_name_H-M   'P 1'
#
loop_
_entity.id
_entity.type
_entity.pdbx_description
1 polymer ?
#
loop_
_entity_poly.entity_id
_entity_poly.type
_entity_poly.pdbx_seq_one_letter_code
_entity_poly.pdbx_strand_id
1 'polypeptide(L)'
;MQFKAKGIITAVGEVKTTKLGTAVQQVHFEQETGRIIYPSALGTKIELLNDLFPGDVAEIEFHISGSKGTYNNVIIDNLARV
;
A
#
# COMPACT_ATOMS: atom_id res chain seq x y z
N MET A 1 13.32 2.84 7.99
CA MET A 1 12.96 1.61 8.73
C MET A 1 11.97 0.84 7.89
N GLN A 2 12.24 -0.44 7.64
CA GLN A 2 11.42 -1.28 6.77
C GLN A 2 10.59 -2.23 7.63
N PHE A 3 9.32 -2.37 7.28
CA PHE A 3 8.33 -3.17 7.99
C PHE A 3 7.78 -4.23 7.05
N LYS A 4 7.35 -5.35 7.63
CA LYS A 4 6.64 -6.42 6.92
C LYS A 4 5.34 -6.72 7.64
N ALA A 5 4.29 -7.00 6.89
CA ALA A 5 3.01 -7.42 7.42
C ALA A 5 2.33 -8.41 6.48
N LYS A 6 1.53 -9.30 7.06
CA LYS A 6 0.61 -10.18 6.33
C LYS A 6 -0.82 -9.76 6.64
N GLY A 7 -1.71 -9.92 5.66
CA GLY A 7 -3.07 -9.45 5.77
C GLY A 7 -3.88 -9.64 4.50
N ILE A 8 -5.07 -9.03 4.49
CA ILE A 8 -6.03 -9.10 3.40
C ILE A 8 -6.16 -7.71 2.77
N ILE A 9 -6.17 -7.69 1.43
CA ILE A 9 -6.54 -6.50 0.68
C ILE A 9 -8.04 -6.35 0.73
N THR A 10 -8.55 -5.23 1.25
CA THR A 10 -9.99 -4.99 1.38
C THR A 10 -10.50 -3.97 0.35
N ALA A 11 -9.61 -3.16 -0.22
CA ALA A 11 -9.90 -2.29 -1.36
C ALA A 11 -8.62 -1.91 -2.11
N VAL A 12 -8.71 -1.73 -3.42
CA VAL A 12 -7.64 -1.13 -4.25
C VAL A 12 -8.16 0.18 -4.83
N GLY A 13 -7.48 1.28 -4.53
CA GLY A 13 -7.88 2.61 -4.99
C GLY A 13 -7.52 2.85 -6.46
N GLU A 14 -8.09 3.91 -7.02
CA GLU A 14 -7.74 4.41 -8.35
C GLU A 14 -6.33 5.00 -8.39
N VAL A 15 -5.69 4.94 -9.57
CA VAL A 15 -4.42 5.62 -9.82
C VAL A 15 -4.65 7.12 -9.89
N LYS A 16 -3.90 7.88 -9.09
CA LYS A 16 -3.90 9.34 -9.04
C LYS A 16 -2.51 9.87 -9.40
N THR A 17 -2.41 11.16 -9.72
CA THR A 17 -1.13 11.80 -10.01
C THR A 17 -0.84 12.89 -8.98
N THR A 18 0.37 12.92 -8.43
CA THR A 18 0.80 14.01 -7.54
C THR A 18 1.03 15.30 -8.32
N LYS A 19 1.17 16.43 -7.59
CA LYS A 19 1.55 17.72 -8.17
C LYS A 19 2.87 17.69 -8.96
N LEU A 20 3.75 16.74 -8.64
CA LEU A 20 5.05 16.58 -9.30
C LEU A 20 5.01 15.56 -10.46
N GLY A 21 3.82 15.08 -10.85
CA GLY A 21 3.66 14.14 -11.95
C GLY A 21 3.88 12.66 -11.59
N THR A 22 4.04 12.33 -10.31
CA THR A 22 4.24 10.93 -9.88
C THR A 22 2.90 10.22 -9.77
N ALA A 23 2.76 9.06 -10.43
CA ALA A 23 1.60 8.19 -10.23
C ALA A 23 1.57 7.61 -8.80
N VAL A 24 0.39 7.50 -8.21
CA VAL A 24 0.16 7.00 -6.86
C VAL A 24 -1.07 6.14 -6.86
N GLN A 25 -0.99 4.98 -6.22
CA GLN A 25 -2.14 4.13 -6.01
C GLN A 25 -2.09 3.58 -4.58
N GLN A 26 -3.22 3.63 -3.89
CA GLN A 26 -3.33 3.27 -2.48
C GLN A 26 -4.17 2.01 -2.32
N VAL A 27 -3.79 1.17 -1.36
CA VAL A 27 -4.53 -0.05 -1.00
C VAL A 27 -5.07 0.11 0.41
N HIS A 28 -6.26 -0.43 0.66
CA HIS A 28 -6.77 -0.67 1.99
C HIS A 28 -6.36 -2.09 2.40
N PHE A 29 -5.52 -2.19 3.43
CA PHE A 29 -4.91 -3.46 3.84
C PHE A 29 -5.18 -3.71 5.33
N GLU A 30 -5.86 -4.81 5.61
CA GLU A 30 -6.18 -5.27 6.95
C GLU A 30 -5.15 -6.31 7.37
N GLN A 31 -4.35 -5.98 8.39
CA GLN A 31 -3.35 -6.88 8.95
C GLN A 31 -4.02 -8.01 9.74
N GLU A 32 -3.34 -9.14 9.91
CA GLU A 32 -3.82 -10.27 10.75
C GLU A 32 -4.15 -9.85 12.19
N THR A 33 -3.58 -8.75 12.67
CA THR A 33 -3.89 -8.16 13.99
C THR A 33 -5.22 -7.41 14.04
N GLY A 34 -5.96 -7.32 12.93
CA GLY A 34 -7.17 -6.49 12.76
C GLY A 34 -6.87 -5.00 12.55
N ARG A 35 -5.59 -4.61 12.50
CA ARG A 35 -5.20 -3.22 12.25
C ARG A 35 -5.26 -2.91 10.76
N ILE A 36 -5.88 -1.79 10.44
CA ILE A 36 -5.96 -1.26 9.08
C ILE A 36 -4.81 -0.31 8.82
N ILE A 37 -4.17 -0.45 7.65
CA ILE A 37 -3.21 0.49 7.09
C ILE A 37 -3.58 0.86 5.65
N TYR A 38 -3.08 2.01 5.20
CA TYR A 38 -3.36 2.57 3.87
C TYR A 38 -2.09 2.80 3.05
N PRO A 39 -1.35 1.73 2.72
CA PRO A 39 -0.08 1.81 2.02
C PRO A 39 -0.27 2.28 0.56
N SER A 40 0.67 3.07 0.07
CA SER A 40 0.67 3.64 -1.28
C SER A 40 1.86 3.15 -2.09
N ALA A 41 1.59 2.69 -3.31
CA ALA A 41 2.60 2.50 -4.35
C ALA A 41 2.82 3.82 -5.11
N LEU A 42 4.07 4.08 -5.50
CA LEU A 42 4.48 5.31 -6.19
C LEU A 42 5.20 5.00 -7.50
N GLY A 43 4.98 5.83 -8.52
CA GLY A 43 5.66 5.73 -9.81
C GLY A 43 5.38 4.39 -10.49
N THR A 44 6.43 3.69 -10.93
CA THR A 44 6.31 2.37 -11.56
C THR A 44 5.86 1.28 -10.60
N LYS A 45 6.00 1.46 -9.27
CA LYS A 45 5.58 0.46 -8.29
C LYS A 45 4.06 0.27 -8.22
N ILE A 46 3.26 1.14 -8.84
CA ILE A 46 1.81 0.92 -8.96
C ILE A 46 1.51 -0.39 -9.68
N GLU A 47 2.42 -0.86 -10.55
CA GLU A 47 2.29 -2.13 -11.26
C GLU A 47 2.22 -3.34 -10.33
N LEU A 48 2.76 -3.23 -9.10
CA LEU A 48 2.61 -4.26 -8.06
C LEU A 48 1.15 -4.50 -7.67
N LEU A 49 0.25 -3.56 -8.00
CA LEU A 49 -1.16 -3.58 -7.60
C LEU A 49 -2.12 -3.94 -8.73
N ASN A 50 -1.63 -4.10 -9.97
CA ASN A 50 -2.49 -4.27 -11.15
C ASN A 50 -3.39 -5.51 -11.10
N ASP A 51 -2.91 -6.59 -10.48
CA ASP A 51 -3.60 -7.88 -10.42
C ASP A 51 -4.05 -8.26 -8.99
N LEU A 52 -4.21 -7.25 -8.13
CA LEU A 52 -4.68 -7.44 -6.76
C LEU A 52 -6.17 -7.09 -6.65
N PHE A 53 -6.91 -7.93 -5.93
CA PHE A 53 -8.34 -7.76 -5.73
C PHE A 53 -8.70 -7.77 -4.25
N PRO A 54 -9.81 -7.10 -3.86
CA PRO A 54 -10.38 -7.28 -2.54
C PRO A 54 -10.63 -8.76 -2.22
N GLY A 55 -10.14 -9.22 -1.08
CA GLY A 55 -10.16 -10.61 -0.64
C GLY A 55 -8.82 -11.34 -0.79
N ASP A 56 -7.88 -10.80 -1.57
CA ASP A 56 -6.56 -11.40 -1.72
C ASP A 56 -5.76 -11.31 -0.41
N VAL A 57 -5.15 -12.43 -0.01
CA VAL A 57 -4.17 -12.49 1.09
C VAL A 57 -2.81 -12.12 0.51
N ALA A 58 -2.12 -11.18 1.14
CA ALA A 58 -0.81 -10.74 0.68
C ALA A 58 0.16 -10.47 1.82
N GLU A 59 1.45 -10.63 1.52
CA GLU A 59 2.56 -10.13 2.30
C GLU A 59 3.04 -8.80 1.71
N ILE A 60 3.10 -7.78 2.56
CA ILE A 60 3.48 -6.43 2.17
C ILE A 60 4.75 -6.00 2.91
N GLU A 61 5.70 -5.46 2.16
CA GLU A 61 6.87 -4.78 2.69
C GLU A 61 6.72 -3.28 2.44
N PHE A 62 6.94 -2.47 3.46
CA PHE A 62 6.75 -1.03 3.38
C PHE A 62 7.69 -0.26 4.29
N HIS A 63 7.85 1.04 4.00
CA HIS A 63 8.50 1.98 4.89
C HIS A 63 7.60 3.19 5.15
N ILE A 64 7.91 3.92 6.23
CA ILE A 64 7.25 5.18 6.56
C ILE A 64 8.10 6.32 5.99
N SER A 65 7.58 7.05 5.00
CA SER A 65 8.33 8.12 4.31
C SER A 65 8.17 9.50 4.98
N GLY A 66 7.32 9.61 6.00
CA GLY A 66 7.03 10.86 6.72
C GLY A 66 5.66 10.81 7.39
N SER A 67 5.24 11.92 7.99
CA SER A 67 3.91 12.10 8.56
C SER A 67 3.22 13.32 7.96
N LYS A 68 1.91 13.22 7.74
CA LYS A 68 1.04 14.32 7.33
C LYS A 68 -0.05 14.46 8.38
N GLY A 69 0.16 15.36 9.33
CA GLY A 69 -0.73 15.51 10.49
C GLY A 69 -0.69 14.24 11.35
N THR A 70 -1.85 13.64 11.59
CA THR A 70 -2.01 12.43 12.42
C THR A 70 -1.73 11.12 11.67
N TYR A 71 -1.41 11.17 10.37
CA TYR A 71 -1.24 9.98 9.54
C TYR A 71 0.21 9.82 9.07
N ASN A 72 0.71 8.59 9.18
CA ASN A 72 2.00 8.21 8.58
C ASN A 72 1.81 7.91 7.10
N ASN A 73 2.72 8.42 6.28
CA ASN A 73 2.77 8.07 4.87
C ASN A 73 3.47 6.72 4.73
N VAL A 74 2.70 5.70 4.39
CA VAL A 74 3.18 4.32 4.27
C VAL A 74 3.40 4.02 2.79
N ILE A 75 4.64 3.72 2.41
CA ILE A 75 5.03 3.49 1.02
C ILE A 75 5.37 2.03 0.80
N ILE A 76 4.78 1.45 -0.24
CA ILE A 76 4.98 0.05 -0.61
C ILE A 76 6.37 -0.11 -1.22
N ASP A 77 7.15 -1.03 -0.63
CA ASP A 77 8.42 -1.45 -1.17
C ASP A 77 8.27 -2.69 -2.05
N ASN A 78 7.50 -3.67 -1.57
CA ASN A 78 7.17 -4.91 -2.25
C ASN A 78 5.79 -5.41 -1.79
N LEU A 79 5.11 -6.17 -2.64
CA LEU A 79 3.85 -6.84 -2.30
C LEU A 79 3.76 -8.17 -3.06
N ALA A 80 3.51 -9.26 -2.35
CA ALA A 80 3.32 -10.59 -2.93
C ALA A 80 2.01 -11.21 -2.44
N ARG A 81 1.17 -11.67 -3.37
CA ARG A 81 -0.02 -12.47 -3.06
C ARG A 81 0.42 -13.87 -2.58
N VAL A 82 -0.26 -14.38 -1.55
CA VAL A 82 -0.02 -15.71 -0.94
C VAL A 82 -1.04 -16.72 -1.44
#